data_AF-A0A6G1FS33-F1
#
_entry.id   AF-A0A6G1FS33-F1
#
_cell.length_a   1.000
_cell.length_b   1.000
_cell.length_c   1.000
_cell.angle_alpha   90.00
_cell.angle_beta   90.00
_cell.angle_gamma   90.00
#
_symmetry.space_group_name_H-M   'P 1'
#
loop_
_entity.id
_entity.type
_entity.pdbx_description
1 polymer ?
#
loop_
_entity_poly.entity_id
_entity_poly.type
_entity_poly.pdbx_seq_one_letter_code
_entity_poly.pdbx_strand_id
1 'polypeptide(L)'
;MKDFIGTVIKSEYSLSEGIKKKPVMNVDDIYLLLFSYCAISNEYYAHERERVQHSLIILFMISTSTRPSTLVEGGGYYNTSECLKYKDIEIFKVNDPELPSQQVFSYKSPASASQGP
;
A
#
# COMPACT_ATOMS: atom_id res chain seq x y z
N MET A 1 12.15 -34.67 -4.38
CA MET A 1 12.48 -33.47 -5.16
C MET A 1 11.58 -33.51 -6.38
N LYS A 2 10.39 -32.91 -6.30
CA LYS A 2 9.39 -33.01 -7.36
C LYS A 2 9.72 -31.99 -8.45
N ASP A 3 10.22 -32.52 -9.55
CA ASP A 3 10.01 -32.15 -10.95
C ASP A 3 9.74 -30.67 -11.24
N PHE A 4 10.72 -30.07 -11.90
CA PHE A 4 10.60 -28.85 -12.68
C PHE A 4 9.29 -28.85 -13.47
N ILE A 5 8.53 -27.75 -13.41
CA ILE A 5 7.30 -27.55 -14.20
C ILE A 5 7.71 -27.49 -15.68
N GLY A 6 7.89 -28.65 -16.29
CA GLY A 6 8.26 -28.85 -17.70
C GLY A 6 7.04 -29.03 -18.60
N THR A 7 5.83 -29.03 -18.04
CA THR A 7 4.57 -29.15 -18.78
C THR A 7 3.79 -27.83 -18.74
N VAL A 8 3.11 -27.53 -19.85
CA VAL A 8 2.23 -26.36 -19.93
C VAL A 8 0.98 -26.64 -19.09
N ILE A 9 0.96 -26.15 -17.86
CA ILE A 9 -0.15 -26.26 -16.86
C ILE A 9 -1.53 -25.97 -17.49
N LYS A 10 -1.55 -25.15 -18.55
CA LYS A 10 -2.75 -24.84 -19.35
C LYS A 10 -3.51 -26.07 -19.82
N SER A 11 -2.83 -27.09 -20.34
CA SER A 11 -3.50 -28.27 -20.91
C SER A 11 -4.02 -29.21 -19.83
N GLU A 12 -3.33 -29.31 -18.70
CA GLU A 12 -3.69 -30.20 -17.61
C GLU A 12 -4.91 -29.68 -16.81
N TYR A 13 -5.04 -28.35 -16.70
CA TYR A 13 -6.09 -27.71 -15.91
C TYR A 13 -7.10 -26.92 -16.74
N SER A 14 -7.07 -27.04 -18.07
CA SER A 14 -7.97 -26.30 -18.99
C SER A 14 -7.99 -24.79 -18.69
N LEU A 15 -6.83 -24.20 -18.41
CA LEU A 15 -6.74 -22.80 -18.02
C LEU A 15 -6.91 -21.88 -19.23
N SER A 16 -7.68 -20.81 -19.05
CA SER A 16 -7.87 -19.79 -20.07
C SER A 16 -6.82 -18.68 -19.95
N GLU A 17 -6.19 -18.31 -21.06
CA GLU A 17 -5.33 -17.12 -21.19
C GLU A 17 -6.13 -15.85 -21.51
N GLY A 18 -7.46 -15.94 -21.54
CA GLY A 18 -8.32 -14.80 -21.80
C GLY A 18 -8.07 -13.68 -20.79
N ILE A 19 -7.93 -12.45 -21.28
CA ILE A 19 -7.82 -11.27 -20.43
C ILE A 19 -9.17 -11.04 -19.77
N LYS A 20 -9.31 -11.46 -18.51
CA LYS A 20 -10.46 -11.10 -17.69
C LYS A 20 -10.30 -9.66 -17.24
N LYS A 21 -11.24 -8.79 -17.63
CA LYS A 21 -11.28 -7.41 -17.16
C LYS A 21 -11.45 -7.42 -15.63
N LYS A 22 -10.45 -6.95 -14.90
CA LYS A 22 -10.54 -6.75 -13.46
C LYS A 22 -11.36 -5.48 -13.19
N PRO A 23 -12.33 -5.52 -12.26
CA PRO A 23 -13.02 -4.30 -11.87
C PRO A 23 -12.01 -3.32 -11.24
N VAL A 24 -12.24 -2.03 -11.47
CA VAL A 24 -11.45 -0.96 -10.82
C VAL A 24 -12.00 -0.78 -9.41
N MET A 25 -11.11 -0.71 -8.42
CA MET A 25 -11.45 -0.49 -7.02
C MET A 25 -11.96 0.94 -6.83
N ASN A 26 -13.16 1.11 -6.27
CA ASN A 26 -13.74 2.39 -5.89
C ASN A 26 -13.43 2.72 -4.42
N VAL A 27 -13.69 3.96 -3.99
CA VAL A 27 -13.53 4.43 -2.61
C VAL A 27 -14.34 3.58 -1.62
N ASP A 28 -15.55 3.16 -2.01
CA ASP A 28 -16.39 2.29 -1.17
C ASP A 28 -15.76 0.91 -0.95
N ASP A 29 -15.07 0.38 -1.97
CA ASP A 29 -14.37 -0.89 -1.86
C ASP A 29 -13.20 -0.79 -0.87
N ILE A 30 -12.49 0.36 -0.87
CA ILE A 30 -11.41 0.65 0.08
C ILE A 30 -11.98 0.71 1.50
N TYR A 31 -13.10 1.41 1.68
CA TYR A 31 -13.78 1.50 2.98
C TYR A 31 -14.19 0.12 3.48
N LEU A 32 -14.84 -0.68 2.63
CA LEU A 32 -15.30 -2.03 2.99
C LEU A 32 -14.11 -2.95 3.33
N LEU A 33 -13.02 -2.86 2.57
CA LEU A 33 -11.79 -3.60 2.81
C LEU A 33 -11.21 -3.26 4.18
N LEU A 34 -11.02 -1.97 4.48
CA LEU A 34 -10.46 -1.51 5.74
C LEU A 34 -11.38 -1.82 6.93
N PHE A 35 -12.70 -1.66 6.75
CA PHE A 35 -13.68 -2.01 7.78
C PHE A 35 -13.66 -3.51 8.08
N SER A 36 -13.59 -4.34 7.04
CA SER A 36 -13.45 -5.79 7.20
C SER A 36 -12.19 -6.15 7.99
N TYR A 37 -11.03 -5.59 7.63
CA TYR A 37 -9.77 -5.86 8.32
C TYR A 37 -9.72 -5.34 9.77
N CYS A 38 -10.29 -4.15 10.04
CA CYS A 38 -10.21 -3.53 11.36
C CYS A 38 -11.28 -4.03 12.34
N ALA A 39 -12.50 -4.29 11.86
CA ALA A 39 -13.68 -4.49 12.73
C ALA A 39 -14.29 -5.89 12.64
N ILE A 40 -14.14 -6.59 11.52
CA ILE A 40 -14.77 -7.91 11.30
C ILE A 40 -13.76 -9.05 11.41
N SER A 41 -12.54 -8.84 10.92
CA SER A 41 -11.50 -9.87 10.86
C SER A 41 -11.14 -10.35 12.26
N ASN A 42 -11.13 -11.67 12.42
CA ASN A 42 -10.66 -12.35 13.63
C ASN A 42 -9.25 -12.93 13.43
N GLU A 43 -8.49 -12.36 12.51
CA GLU A 43 -7.08 -12.70 12.34
C GLU A 43 -6.30 -12.44 13.63
N TYR A 44 -5.43 -13.39 13.97
CA TYR A 44 -4.60 -13.27 15.15
C TYR A 44 -3.45 -12.30 14.88
N TYR A 45 -3.46 -11.18 15.59
CA TYR A 45 -2.33 -10.26 15.70
C TYR A 45 -1.71 -10.42 17.08
N ALA A 46 -0.38 -10.49 17.16
CA ALA A 46 0.32 -10.59 18.44
C ALA A 46 0.09 -9.30 19.25
N HIS A 47 0.00 -8.18 18.55
CA HIS A 47 -0.31 -6.88 19.12
C HIS A 47 -1.34 -6.13 18.29
N GLU A 48 -2.25 -5.43 18.97
CA GLU A 48 -3.30 -4.62 18.33
C GLU A 48 -2.74 -3.57 17.35
N ARG A 49 -1.55 -3.02 17.66
CA ARG A 49 -0.83 -2.08 16.79
C ARG A 49 -0.55 -2.63 15.40
N GLU A 50 -0.35 -3.94 15.27
CA GLU A 50 0.02 -4.58 13.99
C GLU A 50 -1.16 -4.52 13.02
N ARG A 51 -2.38 -4.63 13.53
CA ARG A 51 -3.61 -4.43 12.75
C ARG A 51 -3.70 -3.02 12.20
N VAL A 52 -3.39 -2.02 13.02
CA VAL A 52 -3.35 -0.61 12.59
C VAL A 52 -2.27 -0.37 11.54
N GLN A 53 -1.08 -0.94 11.74
CA GLN A 53 0.02 -0.87 10.77
C GLN A 53 -0.32 -1.54 9.45
N HIS A 54 -1.00 -2.69 9.47
CA HIS A 54 -1.46 -3.38 8.27
C HIS A 54 -2.42 -2.50 7.45
N SER A 55 -3.43 -1.92 8.10
CA SER A 55 -4.37 -0.99 7.46
C SER A 55 -3.67 0.24 6.88
N LEU A 56 -2.66 0.77 7.55
CA LEU A 56 -1.85 1.88 7.05
C LEU A 56 -1.05 1.48 5.78
N ILE A 57 -0.48 0.28 5.74
CA ILE A 57 0.24 -0.23 4.56
C ILE A 57 -0.72 -0.37 3.37
N ILE A 58 -1.94 -0.86 3.59
CA ILE A 58 -2.98 -0.95 2.56
C ILE A 58 -3.30 0.45 1.99
N LEU A 59 -3.48 1.44 2.87
CA LEU A 59 -3.73 2.83 2.45
C LEU A 59 -2.57 3.41 1.62
N PHE A 60 -1.32 3.15 2.03
CA PHE A 60 -0.16 3.56 1.24
C PHE A 60 -0.16 2.89 -0.14
N MET A 61 -0.35 1.57 -0.22
CA MET A 61 -0.37 0.87 -1.52
C MET A 61 -1.45 1.39 -2.45
N ILE A 62 -2.66 1.66 -1.94
CA ILE A 62 -3.77 2.14 -2.77
C ILE A 62 -3.53 3.59 -3.23
N SER A 63 -2.99 4.45 -2.37
CA SER A 63 -2.73 5.85 -2.70
C SER A 63 -1.55 6.06 -3.63
N THR A 64 -0.50 5.24 -3.54
CA THR A 64 0.74 5.39 -4.34
C THR A 64 0.90 4.34 -5.43
N SER A 65 0.02 3.33 -5.48
CA SER A 65 0.17 2.14 -6.33
C SER A 65 1.50 1.39 -6.15
N THR A 66 2.19 1.57 -5.01
CA THR A 66 3.46 0.90 -4.73
C THR A 66 3.27 -0.56 -4.36
N ARG A 67 4.28 -1.38 -4.63
CA ARG A 67 4.34 -2.78 -4.19
C ARG A 67 4.56 -2.85 -2.67
N PRO A 68 4.03 -3.87 -1.97
CA PRO A 68 4.25 -4.03 -0.52
C PRO A 68 5.74 -4.02 -0.13
N SER A 69 6.60 -4.62 -0.97
CA SER A 69 8.06 -4.70 -0.75
C SER A 69 8.78 -3.35 -0.79
N THR A 70 8.14 -2.29 -1.29
CA THR A 70 8.67 -0.92 -1.25
C THR A 70 8.29 -0.22 0.05
N LEU A 71 7.23 -0.65 0.73
CA LEU A 71 6.77 -0.07 1.99
C LEU A 71 7.36 -0.80 3.19
N VAL A 72 7.49 -2.13 3.10
CA VAL A 72 8.00 -2.99 4.16
C VAL A 72 9.19 -3.77 3.63
N GLU A 73 10.20 -3.94 4.46
CA GLU A 73 11.35 -4.77 4.16
C GLU A 73 10.92 -6.20 3.81
N GLY A 74 11.18 -6.60 2.57
CA GLY A 74 10.91 -7.94 2.07
C GLY A 74 12.22 -8.67 1.75
N GLY A 75 12.35 -9.92 2.19
CA GLY A 75 13.56 -10.74 1.96
C GLY A 75 13.81 -11.17 0.51
N GLY A 76 13.08 -10.62 -0.47
CA GLY A 76 13.20 -10.97 -1.89
C GLY A 76 14.43 -10.38 -2.58
N TYR A 77 15.02 -9.31 -2.03
CA TYR A 77 16.24 -8.70 -2.54
C TYR A 77 17.33 -8.76 -1.47
N TYR A 78 18.25 -9.72 -1.60
CA TYR A 78 19.41 -9.83 -0.72
C TYR A 78 20.19 -8.51 -0.70
N ASN A 79 20.38 -7.94 0.49
CA ASN A 79 21.23 -6.77 0.79
C ASN A 79 20.84 -5.42 0.16
N THR A 80 19.64 -5.27 -0.42
CA THR A 80 19.14 -3.98 -0.95
C THR A 80 17.70 -3.73 -0.50
N SER A 81 17.51 -3.51 0.80
CA SER A 81 16.20 -3.10 1.33
C SER A 81 16.03 -1.59 1.13
N GLU A 82 15.52 -1.22 -0.05
CA GLU A 82 15.00 0.12 -0.37
C GLU A 82 13.53 0.24 0.07
N CYS A 83 13.23 -0.15 1.31
CA CYS A 83 11.92 0.06 1.89
C CYS A 83 11.76 1.51 2.39
N LEU A 84 10.52 1.98 2.48
CA LEU A 84 10.15 3.26 3.06
C LEU A 84 10.69 3.39 4.49
N LYS A 85 11.44 4.47 4.76
CA LYS A 85 11.97 4.79 6.09
C LYS A 85 11.28 6.05 6.61
N TYR A 86 11.27 6.22 7.93
CA TYR A 86 10.71 7.44 8.55
C TYR A 86 11.35 8.73 8.03
N LYS A 87 12.65 8.70 7.71
CA LYS A 87 13.36 9.84 7.12
C LYS A 87 12.85 10.25 5.73
N ASP A 88 12.13 9.36 5.05
CA ASP A 88 11.58 9.60 3.71
C ASP A 88 10.18 10.23 3.79
N ILE A 89 9.60 10.38 5.00
CA ILE A 89 8.30 11.00 5.24
C ILE A 89 8.52 12.41 5.80
N GLU A 90 8.23 13.43 4.98
CA GLU A 90 8.35 14.83 5.37
C GLU A 90 6.99 15.41 5.78
N ILE A 91 6.86 15.78 7.06
CA ILE A 91 5.67 16.44 7.59
C ILE A 91 6.04 17.88 7.94
N PHE A 92 5.37 18.84 7.30
CA PHE A 92 5.59 20.27 7.51
C PHE A 92 4.55 20.82 8.45
N LYS A 93 4.98 21.59 9.45
CA LYS A 93 4.07 22.35 10.30
C LYS A 93 3.88 23.74 9.68
N VAL A 94 2.66 24.07 9.29
CA VAL A 94 2.32 25.31 8.57
C VAL A 94 1.21 26.02 9.33
N ASN A 95 1.19 27.35 9.28
CA ASN A 95 0.06 28.12 9.80
C ASN A 95 -1.14 27.89 8.90
N ASP A 96 -2.31 27.70 9.49
CA ASP A 96 -3.54 27.56 8.72
C ASP A 96 -3.75 28.84 7.89
N PRO A 97 -3.91 28.73 6.56
CA PRO A 97 -4.13 29.90 5.70
C PRO A 97 -5.45 30.62 6.01
N GLU A 98 -6.45 29.91 6.56
CA GLU A 98 -7.74 30.47 6.96
C GLU A 98 -7.69 31.01 8.40
N LEU A 99 -6.86 30.40 9.26
CA LEU A 99 -6.70 30.77 10.67
C LEU A 99 -5.23 30.88 11.07
N PRO A 100 -4.55 32.03 10.83
CA PRO A 100 -3.11 32.17 11.07
C PRO A 100 -2.66 31.95 12.52
N SER A 101 -3.59 31.96 13.48
CA SER A 101 -3.36 31.65 14.89
C SER A 101 -3.29 30.14 15.18
N GLN A 102 -3.70 29.29 14.24
CA GLN A 102 -3.71 27.84 14.34
C GLN A 102 -2.59 27.23 13.50
N GLN A 103 -1.96 26.20 14.04
CA GLN A 103 -0.90 25.46 13.36
C GLN A 103 -1.45 24.10 12.91
N VAL A 104 -1.26 23.75 11.64
CA VAL A 104 -1.69 22.50 11.02
C VAL A 104 -0.48 21.75 10.45
N PHE A 105 -0.59 20.43 10.40
CA PHE A 105 0.41 19.60 9.73
C PHE A 105 0.01 19.39 8.28
N SER A 106 0.90 19.75 7.37
CA SER A 106 0.75 19.56 5.92
C SER A 106 1.81 18.58 5.42
N TYR A 107 1.45 17.78 4.43
CA TYR A 107 2.38 16.95 3.68
C TYR A 107 2.54 17.53 2.28
N LYS A 108 3.78 17.64 1.79
CA LYS A 108 4.04 18.15 0.45
C LYS A 108 3.87 17.01 -0.56
N SER A 109 2.76 16.99 -1.29
CA SER A 109 2.60 16.07 -2.41
C SER A 109 3.61 16.40 -3.51
N PRO A 110 4.39 15.43 -4.02
CA PRO A 110 5.41 15.68 -5.05
C PRO A 110 4.85 16.21 -6.37
N ALA A 111 3.52 16.14 -6.58
CA ALA A 111 2.85 16.69 -7.76
C ALA A 111 2.91 18.23 -7.87
N SER A 112 3.15 18.96 -6.76
CA SER A 112 3.20 20.43 -6.76
C SER A 112 4.62 21.01 -6.91
N ALA A 113 5.64 20.18 -7.11
CA ALA A 113 7.03 20.64 -7.24
C ALA A 113 7.40 21.17 -8.65
N SER A 114 6.43 21.39 -9.55
CA SER A 114 6.67 21.81 -10.94
C SER A 114 6.12 23.18 -11.33
N GLN A 115 5.86 24.07 -10.37
CA GLN A 115 5.64 25.49 -10.68
C GLN A 115 6.32 26.39 -9.64
N GLY A 116 7.59 26.70 -9.93
CA GLY A 116 8.31 27.88 -9.46
C GLY A 116 8.90 28.56 -10.70
N PRO A 117 9.11 29.89 -10.65
CA PRO A 117 9.13 30.83 -11.79
C PRO A 117 10.16 30.53 -12.88
#